data_AF-A0A2A6C3K6-F1
#
_entry.id   AF-A0A2A6C3K6-F1
#
_cell.length_a   1.000
_cell.length_b   1.000
_cell.length_c   1.000
_cell.angle_alpha   90.00
_cell.angle_beta   90.00
_cell.angle_gamma   90.00
#
_symmetry.space_group_name_H-M   'P 1'
#
loop_
_entity.id
_entity.type
_entity.pdbx_description
1 polymer ?
#
loop_
_entity_poly.entity_id
_entity_poly.type
_entity_poly.pdbx_seq_one_letter_code
_entity_poly.pdbx_strand_id
1 'polypeptide(L)'
;MEAMKFWVSHGIVTGSGYNAKQGCKPYPFPPCDHHINNTDFLQCDKVPEHGYPPCYKKCQSGYPLTYQQDKRYGKSAYGLSTKVVDIQKEIMMNGPVEASFSLYEDFEQYSSGIYVHRSGKYIGEHAAKVIGWGMEGRIPYWLVVKSWNMHWGEKGKTLLLIIR
;
A
#
# COMPACT_ATOMS: atom_id res chain seq x y z
N MET A 1 4.31 -0.60 -12.82
CA MET A 1 4.58 -2.04 -13.08
C MET A 1 6.04 -2.46 -12.85
N GLU A 2 7.03 -1.56 -12.82
CA GLU A 2 8.44 -1.94 -12.63
C GLU A 2 8.72 -2.71 -11.33
N ALA A 3 8.02 -2.41 -10.23
CA ALA A 3 8.13 -3.16 -8.99
C ALA A 3 7.79 -4.65 -9.16
N MET A 4 6.71 -4.96 -9.90
CA MET A 4 6.30 -6.35 -10.17
C MET A 4 7.29 -7.04 -11.12
N LYS A 5 7.80 -6.33 -12.14
CA LYS A 5 8.86 -6.87 -13.01
C LYS A 5 10.15 -7.16 -12.23
N PHE A 6 10.49 -6.31 -11.26
CA PHE A 6 11.62 -6.52 -10.36
C PHE A 6 11.41 -7.77 -9.49
N TRP A 7 10.20 -7.98 -8.96
CA TRP A 7 9.87 -9.19 -8.21
C TRP A 7 10.06 -10.46 -9.06
N VAL A 8 9.65 -10.45 -10.33
CA VAL A 8 9.83 -11.59 -11.24
C VAL A 8 11.31 -11.83 -11.56
N SER A 9 12.06 -10.78 -11.89
CA SER A 9 13.44 -10.92 -12.37
C SER A 9 14.49 -11.06 -11.27
N HIS A 10 14.30 -10.39 -10.13
CA HIS A 10 15.31 -10.26 -9.07
C HIS A 10 14.85 -10.82 -7.73
N GLY A 11 13.55 -11.10 -7.56
CA GLY A 11 12.96 -11.58 -6.32
C GLY A 11 12.98 -10.55 -5.19
N ILE A 12 12.21 -10.79 -4.14
CA ILE A 12 12.14 -9.95 -2.94
C ILE A 12 12.33 -10.84 -1.71
N VAL A 13 13.08 -10.37 -0.71
CA VAL A 13 13.29 -11.08 0.55
C VAL A 13 12.17 -10.77 1.54
N THR A 14 12.01 -11.57 2.58
CA THR A 14 11.05 -11.32 3.64
C THR A 14 11.43 -10.09 4.47
N GLY A 15 10.44 -9.43 5.08
CA GLY A 15 10.65 -8.28 5.95
C GLY A 15 9.33 -7.79 6.54
N SER A 16 9.29 -7.60 7.86
CA SER A 16 8.13 -7.04 8.55
C SER A 16 8.12 -5.51 8.54
N GLY A 17 7.07 -4.92 9.11
CA GLY A 17 7.08 -3.52 9.52
C GLY A 17 8.15 -3.24 10.59
N TYR A 18 8.36 -1.94 10.87
CA TYR A 18 9.45 -1.45 11.71
C TYR A 18 9.51 -2.07 13.10
N ASN A 19 8.38 -2.22 13.80
CA ASN A 19 8.37 -2.66 15.20
C ASN A 19 8.63 -4.17 15.37
N ALA A 20 8.12 -5.01 14.46
CA ALA A 20 8.19 -6.45 14.63
C ALA A 20 9.60 -7.03 14.42
N LYS A 21 10.46 -6.36 13.64
CA LYS A 21 11.84 -6.77 13.34
C LYS A 21 11.98 -8.23 12.88
N GLN A 22 11.01 -8.74 12.11
CA GLN A 22 10.99 -10.11 11.58
C GLN A 22 11.36 -10.18 10.09
N GLY A 23 11.88 -11.32 9.65
CA GLY A 23 12.30 -11.57 8.26
C GLY A 23 13.72 -11.13 7.95
N CYS A 24 14.13 -11.22 6.69
CA CYS A 24 15.49 -10.86 6.26
C CYS A 24 15.75 -9.34 6.36
N LYS A 25 14.83 -8.50 5.87
CA LYS A 25 14.98 -7.03 5.88
C LYS A 25 13.70 -6.32 6.35
N PRO A 26 13.51 -6.14 7.67
CA PRO A 26 12.41 -5.32 8.19
C PRO A 26 12.48 -3.87 7.71
N TYR A 27 11.33 -3.20 7.67
CA TYR A 27 11.24 -1.79 7.27
C TYR A 27 12.08 -0.91 8.21
N PRO A 28 12.95 -0.03 7.67
CA PRO A 28 13.93 0.69 8.49
C PRO A 28 13.39 1.98 9.12
N PHE A 29 12.24 2.48 8.68
CA PHE A 29 11.68 3.75 9.15
C PHE A 29 10.54 3.54 10.15
N PRO A 30 10.51 4.27 11.27
CA PRO A 30 9.42 4.17 12.24
C PRO A 30 8.08 4.61 11.62
N PRO A 31 6.95 4.09 12.12
CA PRO A 31 5.64 4.60 11.73
C PRO A 31 5.46 6.05 12.16
N CYS A 32 4.66 6.79 11.39
CA CYS A 32 4.26 8.16 11.68
C CYS A 32 2.76 8.33 11.37
N ASP A 33 2.13 9.30 12.00
CA ASP A 33 0.71 9.61 11.80
C ASP A 33 0.52 10.56 10.61
N HIS A 34 -0.38 10.19 9.70
CA HIS A 34 -0.68 10.92 8.48
C HIS A 34 -1.96 11.73 8.65
N HIS A 35 -1.86 13.07 8.75
CA HIS A 35 -3.01 13.99 8.70
C HIS A 35 -4.13 13.70 9.73
N ILE A 36 -3.78 13.06 10.85
CA ILE A 36 -4.69 12.74 11.96
C ILE A 36 -4.13 13.30 13.25
N ASN A 37 -4.97 13.82 14.13
CA ASN A 37 -4.54 14.36 15.41
C ASN A 37 -4.51 13.24 16.48
N ASN A 38 -3.56 12.31 16.36
CA ASN A 38 -3.27 11.27 17.35
C ASN A 38 -1.91 11.54 18.02
N THR A 39 -1.73 11.04 19.25
CA THR A 39 -0.51 11.17 20.06
C THR A 39 0.36 9.92 20.06
N ASP A 40 -0.09 8.82 19.45
CA ASP A 40 0.62 7.54 19.45
C ASP A 40 1.90 7.57 18.59
N PHE A 41 1.90 8.31 17.47
CA PHE A 41 3.07 8.51 16.63
C PHE A 41 3.34 10.00 16.36
N LEU A 42 4.59 10.31 16.01
CA LEU A 42 4.92 11.63 15.46
C LEU A 42 4.19 11.85 14.15
N GLN A 43 3.76 13.08 13.89
CA GLN A 43 3.23 13.46 12.59
C GLN A 43 4.33 13.30 11.52
N CYS A 44 3.96 12.77 10.36
CA CYS A 44 4.95 12.46 9.31
C CYS A 44 5.71 13.69 8.79
N ASP A 45 5.12 14.88 8.83
CA ASP A 45 5.76 16.17 8.49
C ASP A 45 6.85 16.58 9.50
N LYS A 46 6.82 16.02 10.71
CA LYS A 46 7.80 16.26 11.77
C LYS A 46 8.86 15.16 11.87
N VAL A 47 8.72 14.08 11.11
CA VAL A 47 9.76 13.04 11.04
C VAL A 47 10.88 13.57 10.15
N PRO A 48 12.15 13.50 10.57
CA PRO A 48 13.28 13.91 9.74
C PRO A 48 13.23 13.21 8.39
N GLU A 49 13.42 13.97 7.32
CA GLU A 49 13.42 13.40 5.97
C GLU A 49 14.50 12.32 5.88
N HIS A 50 14.06 11.10 5.60
CA HIS A 50 14.95 9.98 5.43
C HIS A 50 15.26 9.82 3.94
N GLY A 51 16.54 9.95 3.57
CA GLY A 51 16.98 9.57 2.24
C GLY A 51 16.72 8.09 1.95
N TYR A 52 16.82 7.71 0.67
CA TYR A 52 16.68 6.31 0.29
C TYR A 52 17.76 5.45 0.98
N PRO A 53 17.38 4.38 1.71
CA PRO A 53 18.36 3.55 2.38
C PRO A 53 19.19 2.81 1.33
N PRO A 54 20.53 2.71 1.49
CA PRO A 54 21.37 1.99 0.54
C PRO A 54 20.92 0.54 0.37
N CYS A 55 21.09 0.01 -0.84
CA CYS A 55 20.70 -1.37 -1.17
C CYS A 55 21.70 -2.39 -0.61
N TYR A 56 21.57 -2.71 0.68
CA TYR A 56 22.35 -3.78 1.30
C TYR A 56 21.76 -5.16 0.95
N LYS A 57 22.52 -5.99 0.25
CA LYS A 57 22.16 -7.39 -0.10
C LYS A 57 22.53 -8.37 1.03
N LYS A 58 22.13 -8.04 2.25
CA LYS A 58 22.39 -8.81 3.48
C LYS A 58 21.16 -8.79 4.39
N CYS A 59 20.86 -9.91 5.03
CA CYS A 59 19.81 -9.99 6.06
C CYS A 59 20.29 -9.41 7.39
N GLN A 60 19.35 -9.06 8.26
CA GLN A 60 19.65 -8.67 9.63
C GLN A 60 20.37 -9.79 10.41
N SER A 61 21.11 -9.39 11.46
CA SER A 61 21.87 -10.33 12.30
C SER A 61 20.93 -11.33 12.98
N GLY A 62 21.36 -12.59 13.08
CA GLY A 62 20.56 -13.65 13.71
C GLY A 62 19.45 -14.25 12.84
N TYR A 63 19.21 -13.74 11.63
CA TYR A 63 18.26 -14.35 10.70
C TYR A 63 18.86 -15.63 10.06
N PRO A 64 18.11 -16.76 10.01
CA PRO A 64 18.68 -18.07 9.68
C PRO A 64 19.05 -18.27 8.21
N LEU A 65 18.48 -17.49 7.29
CA LEU A 65 18.75 -17.61 5.86
C LEU A 65 19.65 -16.48 5.36
N THR A 66 20.46 -16.77 4.33
CA THR A 66 21.17 -15.72 3.59
C THR A 66 20.20 -14.89 2.73
N TYR A 67 20.63 -13.69 2.32
CA TYR A 67 19.83 -12.81 1.46
C TYR A 67 19.39 -13.49 0.16
N GLN A 68 20.23 -14.33 -0.44
CA GLN A 68 19.88 -15.04 -1.68
C GLN A 68 18.91 -16.19 -1.43
N GLN A 69 19.09 -16.94 -0.33
CA GLN A 69 18.20 -18.05 0.02
C GLN A 69 16.78 -17.59 0.38
N ASP A 70 16.62 -16.38 0.93
CA ASP A 70 15.31 -15.84 1.29
C ASP A 70 14.58 -15.13 0.13
N LYS A 71 15.18 -15.08 -1.07
CA LYS A 71 14.53 -14.45 -2.24
C LYS A 71 13.29 -15.25 -2.67
N ARG A 72 12.19 -14.52 -2.86
CA ARG A 72 10.93 -15.02 -3.40
C ARG A 72 10.64 -14.35 -4.73
N TYR A 73 10.36 -15.15 -5.74
CA TYR A 73 10.20 -14.69 -7.12
C TYR A 73 8.75 -14.80 -7.56
N GLY A 74 8.30 -13.82 -8.35
CA GLY A 74 7.04 -13.90 -9.07
C GLY A 74 7.22 -14.73 -10.33
N LYS A 75 6.18 -15.46 -10.75
CA LYS A 75 6.20 -16.19 -12.02
C LYS A 75 6.06 -15.24 -13.21
N SER A 76 5.22 -14.22 -13.08
CA SER A 76 4.91 -13.26 -14.14
C SER A 76 4.40 -11.94 -13.56
N ALA A 77 4.50 -10.87 -14.34
CA ALA A 77 3.93 -9.56 -14.04
C ALA A 77 3.23 -9.03 -15.29
N TYR A 78 1.99 -8.58 -15.14
CA TYR A 78 1.17 -8.05 -16.22
C TYR A 78 0.28 -6.91 -15.72
N GLY A 79 -0.09 -6.02 -16.65
CA GLY A 79 -1.08 -4.98 -16.38
C GLY A 79 -2.49 -5.53 -16.62
N LEU A 80 -3.44 -5.04 -15.84
CA LEU A 80 -4.86 -5.29 -16.07
C LEU A 80 -5.46 -4.22 -16.97
N SER A 81 -6.55 -4.57 -17.65
CA SER A 81 -7.40 -3.57 -18.29
C SER A 81 -8.09 -2.70 -17.23
N THR A 82 -8.53 -1.51 -17.61
CA THR A 82 -9.30 -0.62 -16.71
C THR A 82 -10.77 -1.01 -16.57
N LYS A 83 -11.20 -2.12 -17.20
CA LYS A 83 -12.59 -2.58 -17.08
C LYS A 83 -12.81 -3.18 -15.69
N VAL A 84 -13.84 -2.68 -15.00
CA VAL A 84 -14.25 -3.14 -13.67
C VAL A 84 -14.35 -4.66 -13.60
N VAL A 85 -15.01 -5.30 -14.58
CA VAL A 85 -15.22 -6.75 -14.61
C VAL A 85 -13.90 -7.52 -14.70
N ASP A 86 -12.89 -7.01 -15.41
CA ASP A 86 -11.61 -7.69 -15.55
C ASP A 86 -10.82 -7.63 -14.22
N ILE A 87 -10.84 -6.48 -13.54
CA ILE A 87 -10.21 -6.31 -12.22
C ILE A 87 -10.92 -7.18 -11.17
N GLN A 88 -12.26 -7.22 -11.18
CA GLN A 88 -13.04 -8.07 -10.27
C GLN A 88 -12.71 -9.55 -10.48
N LYS A 89 -12.64 -10.01 -11.73
CA LYS A 89 -12.24 -11.38 -12.06
C LYS A 89 -10.83 -11.68 -11.58
N GLU A 90 -9.88 -10.77 -11.80
CA GLU A 90 -8.50 -10.95 -11.32
C GLU A 90 -8.47 -11.13 -9.80
N ILE A 91 -9.15 -10.24 -9.06
CA ILE A 91 -9.16 -10.31 -7.60
C ILE A 91 -9.82 -11.61 -7.11
N MET A 92 -10.91 -12.05 -7.75
CA MET A 92 -11.59 -13.30 -7.40
C MET A 92 -10.72 -14.54 -7.64
N MET A 93 -9.96 -14.57 -8.74
CA MET A 93 -9.22 -15.75 -9.17
C MET A 93 -7.82 -15.83 -8.58
N ASN A 94 -7.15 -14.67 -8.45
CA ASN A 94 -5.72 -14.59 -8.16
C ASN A 94 -5.39 -13.76 -6.89
N GLY A 95 -6.40 -13.12 -6.29
CA GLY A 95 -6.24 -12.32 -5.08
C GLY A 95 -5.93 -10.83 -5.33
N PRO A 96 -5.55 -10.08 -4.29
CA PRO A 96 -5.42 -8.63 -4.35
C PRO A 96 -4.50 -8.10 -5.45
N VAL A 97 -4.84 -6.94 -5.99
CA VAL A 97 -4.08 -6.26 -7.04
C VAL A 97 -3.53 -4.92 -6.56
N GLU A 98 -2.48 -4.43 -7.22
CA GLU A 98 -1.97 -3.06 -7.05
C GLU A 98 -2.68 -2.13 -8.05
N ALA A 99 -3.12 -0.97 -7.57
CA ALA A 99 -3.67 0.09 -8.41
C ALA A 99 -3.17 1.46 -7.93
N SER A 100 -3.08 2.41 -8.85
CA SER A 100 -2.82 3.83 -8.52
C SER A 100 -4.09 4.64 -8.69
N PHE A 101 -4.25 5.67 -7.87
CA PHE A 101 -5.34 6.64 -7.99
C PHE A 101 -4.86 8.04 -7.64
N SER A 102 -5.52 9.04 -8.24
CA SER A 102 -5.27 10.45 -7.96
C SER A 102 -5.75 10.83 -6.56
N LEU A 103 -4.90 11.51 -5.82
CA LEU A 103 -5.21 12.15 -4.55
C LEU A 103 -5.59 13.61 -4.78
N TYR A 104 -6.56 14.06 -4.00
CA TYR A 104 -7.03 15.45 -3.94
C TYR A 104 -7.01 15.95 -2.50
N GLU A 105 -7.00 17.27 -2.29
CA GLU A 105 -6.97 17.87 -0.93
C GLU A 105 -8.10 17.35 -0.03
N ASP A 106 -9.28 17.09 -0.57
CA ASP A 106 -10.42 16.55 0.19
C ASP A 106 -10.22 15.08 0.63
N PHE A 107 -9.26 14.38 0.03
CA PHE A 107 -8.91 13.01 0.38
C PHE A 107 -8.28 12.92 1.78
N GLU A 108 -7.45 13.91 2.15
CA GLU A 108 -6.76 13.92 3.45
C GLU A 108 -7.74 14.02 4.62
N GLN A 109 -8.93 14.58 4.39
CA GLN A 109 -10.00 14.73 5.38
C GLN A 109 -10.94 13.53 5.46
N TYR A 110 -10.74 12.51 4.62
CA TYR A 110 -11.56 11.31 4.65
C TYR A 110 -11.45 10.60 6.00
N SER A 111 -12.59 10.25 6.59
CA SER A 111 -12.65 9.53 7.87
C SER A 111 -13.43 8.21 7.78
N SER A 112 -14.51 8.17 7.00
CA SER A 112 -15.40 6.99 6.91
C SER A 112 -16.31 7.04 5.68
N GLY A 113 -16.95 5.90 5.38
CA GLY A 113 -17.90 5.77 4.28
C GLY A 113 -17.22 5.66 2.92
N ILE A 114 -17.91 5.97 1.83
CA ILE A 114 -17.33 5.82 0.50
C ILE A 114 -16.73 7.17 0.03
N TYR A 115 -15.40 7.23 -0.13
CA TYR A 115 -14.73 8.45 -0.63
C TYR A 115 -15.16 8.77 -2.06
N VAL A 116 -15.62 9.99 -2.29
CA VAL A 116 -15.85 10.56 -3.63
C VAL A 116 -15.20 11.92 -3.65
N HIS A 117 -14.35 12.18 -4.64
CA HIS A 117 -13.80 13.52 -4.84
C HIS A 117 -14.95 14.50 -5.12
N ARG A 118 -15.01 15.60 -4.37
CA ARG A 118 -16.00 16.67 -4.49
C ARG A 118 -15.38 18.04 -4.65
N SER A 119 -14.16 18.24 -4.15
CA SER A 119 -13.53 19.56 -4.11
C SER A 119 -12.03 19.47 -3.85
N GLY A 120 -11.32 20.57 -4.08
CA GLY A 120 -9.88 20.65 -3.80
C GLY A 120 -9.01 20.26 -5.00
N LYS A 121 -7.75 20.65 -4.93
CA LYS A 121 -6.79 20.46 -6.01
C LYS A 121 -6.22 19.05 -6.02
N TYR A 122 -5.74 18.64 -7.18
CA TYR A 122 -4.91 17.46 -7.32
C TYR A 122 -3.61 17.65 -6.53
N ILE A 123 -3.25 16.69 -5.69
CA ILE A 123 -2.06 16.74 -4.82
C ILE A 123 -1.07 15.61 -5.08
N GLY A 124 -1.42 14.62 -5.92
CA GLY A 124 -0.50 13.57 -6.33
C GLY A 124 -1.19 12.27 -6.70
N GLU A 125 -0.41 11.22 -6.91
CA GLU A 125 -0.91 9.86 -7.09
C GLU A 125 -0.52 8.98 -5.89
N HIS A 126 -1.34 7.97 -5.60
CA HIS A 126 -1.04 6.99 -4.57
C HIS A 126 -1.28 5.58 -5.08
N ALA A 127 -0.26 4.72 -4.94
CA ALA A 127 -0.39 3.30 -5.17
C ALA A 127 -0.98 2.62 -3.93
N ALA A 128 -1.97 1.74 -4.11
CA ALA A 128 -2.60 1.01 -3.04
C ALA A 128 -2.98 -0.41 -3.45
N LYS A 129 -3.32 -1.22 -2.45
CA LYS A 129 -3.73 -2.61 -2.63
C LYS A 129 -5.25 -2.70 -2.64
N VAL A 130 -5.83 -3.09 -3.78
CA VAL A 130 -7.26 -3.37 -3.92
C VAL A 130 -7.51 -4.82 -3.54
N ILE A 131 -8.33 -5.02 -2.51
CA ILE A 131 -8.59 -6.36 -1.95
C ILE A 131 -10.00 -6.88 -2.23
N GLY A 132 -10.87 -6.05 -2.82
CA GLY A 132 -12.25 -6.43 -3.10
C GLY A 132 -13.09 -5.27 -3.58
N TRP A 133 -14.37 -5.52 -3.74
CA TRP A 133 -15.39 -4.55 -4.15
C TRP A 133 -16.72 -4.89 -3.48
N GLY A 134 -17.66 -3.96 -3.52
CA GLY A 134 -19.00 -4.19 -2.99
C GLY A 134 -19.98 -3.12 -3.44
N MET A 135 -21.13 -3.10 -2.78
CA MET A 135 -22.13 -2.05 -2.93
C MET A 135 -22.62 -1.62 -1.55
N GLU A 136 -22.70 -0.31 -1.33
CA GLU A 136 -23.42 0.27 -0.20
C GLU A 136 -24.67 0.95 -0.73
N GLY A 137 -25.84 0.39 -0.42
CA GLY A 137 -27.09 0.77 -1.09
C GLY A 137 -27.01 0.54 -2.60
N ARG A 138 -26.96 1.63 -3.37
CA ARG A 138 -26.82 1.60 -4.85
C ARG A 138 -25.46 2.10 -5.35
N ILE A 139 -24.50 2.30 -4.44
CA ILE A 139 -23.21 2.91 -4.75
C ILE A 139 -22.13 1.79 -4.77
N PRO A 140 -21.54 1.47 -5.93
CA PRO A 140 -20.55 0.41 -6.06
C PRO A 140 -19.15 0.91 -5.68
N TYR A 141 -18.44 0.24 -4.77
CA TYR A 141 -17.14 0.69 -4.26
C TYR A 141 -16.02 -0.35 -4.41
N TRP A 142 -14.77 0.12 -4.30
CA TRP A 142 -13.59 -0.72 -4.13
C TRP A 142 -13.14 -0.70 -2.67
N LEU A 143 -12.78 -1.88 -2.14
CA LEU A 143 -12.17 -2.01 -0.82
C LEU A 143 -10.65 -1.96 -0.99
N VAL A 144 -10.02 -0.94 -0.41
CA VAL A 144 -8.60 -0.64 -0.61
C VAL A 144 -7.87 -0.55 0.72
N VAL A 145 -6.67 -1.13 0.76
CA VAL A 145 -5.77 -1.09 1.90
C VAL A 145 -4.64 -0.11 1.59
N LYS A 146 -4.46 0.86 2.49
CA LYS A 146 -3.41 1.89 2.39
C LYS A 146 -2.22 1.58 3.28
N SER A 147 -1.15 2.34 3.09
CA SER A 147 0.11 2.23 3.83
C SER A 147 0.33 3.34 4.86
N TRP A 148 -0.72 4.03 5.32
CA TRP A 148 -0.66 5.15 6.26
C TRP A 148 -0.99 4.73 7.70
N ASN A 149 -0.47 3.59 8.12
CA ASN A 149 -0.71 2.99 9.43
C ASN A 149 -2.20 2.64 9.69
N MET A 150 -2.51 2.11 10.88
CA MET A 150 -3.86 1.67 11.25
C MET A 150 -4.73 2.77 11.84
N HIS A 151 -4.20 3.93 12.19
CA HIS A 151 -4.96 5.05 12.76
C HIS A 151 -5.66 5.87 11.67
N TRP A 152 -5.23 5.74 10.41
CA TRP A 152 -5.85 6.42 9.29
C TRP A 152 -7.13 5.72 8.82
N GLY A 153 -8.22 6.46 8.66
CA GLY A 153 -9.51 5.96 8.17
C GLY A 153 -10.08 4.82 9.02
N GLU A 154 -10.52 3.73 8.38
CA GLU A 154 -11.15 2.59 9.05
C GLU A 154 -10.11 1.52 9.44
N LYS A 155 -9.28 1.82 10.43
CA LYS A 155 -8.20 0.92 10.89
C LYS A 155 -7.13 0.65 9.82
N GLY A 156 -6.74 1.66 9.04
CA GLY A 156 -5.82 1.55 7.90
C GLY A 156 -6.44 0.98 6.63
N LYS A 157 -7.76 0.73 6.65
CA LYS A 157 -8.56 0.38 5.47
C LYS A 157 -9.33 1.61 5.00
N THR A 158 -9.54 1.69 3.69
CA THR A 158 -10.31 2.75 3.06
C THR A 158 -11.33 2.12 2.12
N LEU A 159 -12.58 2.56 2.23
CA LEU A 159 -13.58 2.32 1.19
C LEU A 159 -13.43 3.46 0.17
N LEU A 160 -12.93 3.12 -1.03
CA LEU A 160 -12.73 4.10 -2.10
C LEU A 160 -13.85 3.96 -3.12
N LEU A 161 -14.60 5.03 -3.37
CA LEU A 161 -15.27 5.17 -4.66
C LEU A 161 -14.24 5.68 -5.65
N ILE A 162 -13.86 4.82 -6.58
CA ILE A 162 -13.28 5.29 -7.82
C ILE A 162 -14.42 5.21 -8.83
N ILE A 163 -15.27 6.25 -8.87
CA ILE A 163 -16.20 6.42 -9.99
C ILE A 163 -15.35 6.88 -11.17
N ARG A 164 -15.26 6.00 -12.17
CA ARG A 164 -14.95 6.21 -13.59
C ARG A 164 -14.04 7.38 -13.95
#